data_AF-B4DC84-F1
#
_entry.id   AF-B4DC84-F1
#
_cell.length_a   1.000
_cell.length_b   1.000
_cell.length_c   1.000
_cell.angle_alpha   90.00
_cell.angle_beta   90.00
_cell.angle_gamma   90.00
#
_symmetry.space_group_name_H-M   'P 1'
#
loop_
_entity.id
_entity.type
_entity.pdbx_description
1 polymer ?
#
loop_
_entity_poly.entity_id
_entity_poly.type
_entity_poly.pdbx_seq_one_letter_code
_entity_poly.pdbx_strand_id
1 'polypeptide(L)'
;MIATCIRLLCLWLFLLGAVELGALGASESAESNAGPEAKAHALTAYYQEHTELPRNGAGPWIELVAQAGRPEELRKLSDQIARGRFDVEATIRAVDALAVAALNRQARPTPSGKETEPLANPDYQMLLRLLHSPDAKLRAASARLAGAWRQGYVGQELVSLASAGGSGPETKAAFEALRQIGGKTALAFFSVLARPDQKIETRCHALVAMAEIQLDAAIVKANDVLPAIQDEALATETWRRLLRVDRAANAFAVRLPGDLPRPVIEAGLQESRKLGKAGNSLTRALTRQSEERLRQQ
;
A
#
# COMPACT_ATOMS: atom_id res chain seq x y z
N MET A 1 51.84 -18.29 -55.12
CA MET A 1 52.15 -17.59 -53.86
C MET A 1 51.25 -16.38 -53.55
N ILE A 2 50.36 -15.94 -54.46
CA ILE A 2 49.46 -14.79 -54.22
C ILE A 2 48.06 -15.22 -53.71
N ALA A 3 47.62 -16.45 -54.00
CA ALA A 3 46.30 -16.95 -53.59
C ALA A 3 46.17 -17.27 -52.08
N THR A 4 47.29 -17.49 -51.38
CA THR A 4 47.29 -17.85 -49.95
C THR A 4 47.20 -16.61 -49.04
N CYS A 5 47.70 -15.45 -49.49
CA CYS A 5 47.63 -14.20 -48.72
C CYS A 5 46.22 -13.59 -48.66
N ILE A 6 45.39 -13.79 -49.69
CA ILE A 6 44.02 -13.24 -49.72
C ILE A 6 43.09 -13.97 -48.75
N ARG A 7 43.30 -15.29 -48.53
CA ARG A 7 42.50 -16.08 -47.56
C ARG A 7 42.82 -15.73 -46.11
N LEU A 8 44.05 -15.33 -45.79
CA LEU A 8 44.43 -14.88 -44.44
C LEU A 8 43.93 -13.46 -44.14
N LEU A 9 43.91 -12.57 -45.15
CA LEU A 9 43.41 -11.20 -44.97
C LEU A 9 41.88 -11.15 -44.75
N CYS A 10 41.12 -11.99 -45.44
CA CYS A 10 39.67 -12.08 -45.26
C CYS A 10 39.28 -12.72 -43.91
N LEU A 11 40.06 -13.67 -43.38
CA LEU A 11 39.82 -14.25 -42.06
C LEU A 11 40.12 -13.27 -40.92
N TRP A 12 41.11 -12.39 -41.11
CA TRP A 12 41.46 -11.36 -40.12
C TRP A 12 40.43 -10.21 -40.09
N LEU A 13 39.91 -9.80 -41.25
CA LEU A 13 38.84 -8.80 -41.33
C LEU A 13 37.49 -9.31 -40.81
N PHE A 14 37.21 -10.62 -40.90
CA PHE A 14 36.01 -11.21 -40.31
C PHE A 14 36.08 -11.34 -38.79
N LEU A 15 37.30 -11.49 -38.22
CA LEU A 15 37.52 -11.55 -36.77
C LEU A 15 37.52 -10.16 -36.11
N LEU A 16 37.88 -9.10 -36.83
CA LEU A 16 37.76 -7.72 -36.31
C LEU A 16 36.34 -7.13 -36.45
N GLY A 17 35.55 -7.57 -37.43
CA GLY A 17 34.20 -7.04 -37.67
C GLY A 17 33.09 -7.57 -36.75
N ALA A 18 33.38 -8.61 -35.94
CA ALA A 18 32.38 -9.24 -35.07
C ALA A 18 32.40 -8.76 -33.61
N VAL A 19 33.32 -7.86 -33.24
CA VAL A 19 33.55 -7.48 -31.83
C VAL A 19 32.85 -6.18 -31.42
N GLU A 20 32.36 -5.34 -32.35
CA GLU A 20 31.79 -4.02 -31.98
C GLU A 20 30.28 -3.82 -32.14
N LEU A 21 29.48 -4.84 -32.49
CA LEU A 21 28.02 -4.67 -32.62
C LEU A 21 27.15 -5.54 -31.67
N GLY A 22 27.71 -5.95 -30.52
CA GLY A 22 27.00 -6.75 -29.52
C GLY A 22 26.98 -6.18 -28.10
N ALA A 23 27.75 -5.13 -27.79
CA ALA A 23 28.00 -4.71 -26.41
C ALA A 23 27.03 -3.64 -25.85
N LEU A 24 26.14 -3.07 -26.67
CA LEU A 24 25.25 -1.97 -26.24
C LEU A 24 23.79 -2.37 -25.95
N GLY A 25 23.43 -3.65 -26.06
CA GLY A 25 22.07 -4.13 -25.79
C GLY A 25 21.96 -5.39 -24.90
N ALA A 26 23.09 -5.98 -24.51
CA ALA A 26 23.11 -7.25 -23.77
C ALA A 26 23.20 -7.09 -22.24
N SER A 27 23.60 -5.93 -21.72
CA SER A 27 23.72 -5.74 -20.26
C SER A 27 22.37 -5.54 -19.56
N GLU A 28 21.38 -4.97 -20.26
CA GLU A 28 20.10 -4.63 -19.65
C GLU A 28 19.16 -5.84 -19.50
N SER A 29 19.34 -6.87 -20.34
CA SER A 29 18.50 -8.09 -20.33
C SER A 29 19.07 -9.22 -19.47
N ALA A 30 20.39 -9.25 -19.22
CA ALA A 30 21.04 -10.28 -18.41
C ALA A 30 20.90 -10.04 -16.88
N GLU A 31 20.86 -8.79 -16.43
CA GLU A 31 20.74 -8.46 -14.99
C GLU A 31 19.34 -8.77 -14.41
N SER A 32 18.31 -8.75 -15.25
CA SER A 32 16.92 -9.02 -14.84
C SER A 32 16.72 -10.45 -14.31
N ASN A 33 17.38 -11.43 -14.94
CA ASN A 33 17.27 -12.87 -14.63
C ASN A 33 18.31 -13.40 -13.63
N ALA A 34 19.17 -12.54 -13.07
CA ALA A 34 20.15 -12.94 -12.09
C ALA A 34 19.48 -13.44 -10.79
N GLY A 35 20.00 -14.53 -10.22
CA GLY A 35 19.55 -15.04 -8.92
C GLY A 35 19.79 -14.03 -7.79
N PRO A 36 19.08 -14.15 -6.64
CA PRO A 36 19.15 -13.18 -5.54
C PRO A 36 20.58 -12.90 -5.04
N GLU A 37 21.45 -13.92 -5.02
CA GLU A 37 22.84 -13.79 -4.59
C GLU A 37 23.69 -12.96 -5.56
N ALA A 38 23.51 -13.16 -6.86
CA ALA A 38 24.22 -12.40 -7.88
C ALA A 38 23.81 -10.91 -7.84
N LYS A 39 22.52 -10.64 -7.61
CA LYS A 39 21.99 -9.27 -7.42
C LYS A 39 22.57 -8.61 -6.17
N ALA A 40 22.69 -9.34 -5.06
CA ALA A 40 23.31 -8.84 -3.84
C ALA A 40 24.81 -8.54 -4.03
N HIS A 41 25.56 -9.41 -4.72
CA HIS A 41 26.96 -9.16 -5.04
C HIS A 41 27.15 -7.93 -5.93
N ALA A 42 26.31 -7.74 -6.95
CA ALA A 42 26.35 -6.55 -7.82
C ALA A 42 26.13 -5.26 -7.02
N LEU A 43 25.18 -5.25 -6.08
CA LEU A 43 24.95 -4.11 -5.18
C LEU A 43 26.15 -3.81 -4.29
N THR A 44 26.73 -4.85 -3.70
CA THR A 44 27.91 -4.69 -2.84
C THR A 44 29.08 -4.12 -3.63
N ALA A 45 29.35 -4.63 -4.84
CA ALA A 45 30.37 -4.11 -5.73
C ALA A 45 30.11 -2.65 -6.10
N TYR A 46 28.87 -2.31 -6.47
CA TYR A 46 28.49 -0.92 -6.76
C TYR A 46 28.81 0.02 -5.58
N TYR A 47 28.44 -0.38 -4.36
CA TYR A 47 28.68 0.41 -3.15
C TYR A 47 30.13 0.43 -2.66
N GLN A 48 31.03 -0.38 -3.23
CA GLN A 48 32.48 -0.27 -3.01
C GLN A 48 33.07 0.88 -3.85
N GLU A 49 32.53 1.11 -5.04
CA GLU A 49 32.99 2.16 -5.95
C GLU A 49 32.23 3.47 -5.77
N HIS A 50 30.97 3.39 -5.30
CA HIS A 50 30.06 4.53 -5.19
C HIS A 50 29.52 4.67 -3.76
N THR A 51 29.55 5.89 -3.24
CA THR A 51 29.01 6.17 -1.89
C THR A 51 27.49 6.28 -1.87
N GLU A 52 26.90 6.77 -2.97
CA GLU A 52 25.46 7.06 -3.12
C GLU A 52 24.97 6.54 -4.48
N LEU A 53 23.68 6.24 -4.60
CA LEU A 53 23.06 5.96 -5.90
C LEU A 53 22.90 7.26 -6.71
N PRO A 54 22.74 7.20 -8.05
CA PRO A 54 22.58 8.40 -8.86
C PRO A 54 21.34 9.20 -8.43
N ARG A 55 21.48 10.53 -8.33
CA ARG A 55 20.43 11.44 -7.85
C ARG A 55 19.12 11.35 -8.64
N ASN A 56 19.23 11.17 -9.96
CA ASN A 56 18.08 10.99 -10.84
C ASN A 56 17.54 9.56 -10.85
N GLY A 57 18.15 8.64 -10.10
CA GLY A 57 17.82 7.22 -10.12
C GLY A 57 18.25 6.50 -11.40
N ALA A 58 19.27 6.95 -12.12
CA ALA A 58 19.77 6.20 -13.28
C ALA A 58 20.19 4.77 -12.89
N GLY A 59 19.84 3.81 -13.76
CA GLY A 59 20.16 2.39 -13.58
C GLY A 59 19.19 1.61 -12.68
N PRO A 60 19.44 0.29 -12.53
CA PRO A 60 18.54 -0.63 -11.82
C PRO A 60 18.78 -0.69 -10.31
N TRP A 61 19.66 0.17 -9.78
CA TRP A 61 20.20 0.04 -8.42
C TRP A 61 19.14 0.13 -7.33
N ILE A 62 18.12 0.97 -7.51
CA ILE A 62 17.01 1.12 -6.54
C ILE A 62 16.20 -0.18 -6.45
N GLU A 63 15.85 -0.77 -7.60
CA GLU A 63 15.09 -2.02 -7.68
C GLU A 63 15.92 -3.20 -7.17
N LEU A 64 17.22 -3.22 -7.48
CA LEU A 64 18.11 -4.24 -6.95
C LEU A 64 18.16 -4.18 -5.42
N VAL A 65 18.25 -2.98 -4.82
CA VAL A 65 18.18 -2.83 -3.36
C VAL A 65 16.86 -3.38 -2.81
N ALA A 66 15.72 -3.15 -3.48
CA ALA A 66 14.44 -3.72 -3.06
C ALA A 66 14.42 -5.27 -3.08
N GLN A 67 14.97 -5.85 -4.15
CA GLN A 67 14.91 -7.29 -4.43
C GLN A 67 15.94 -8.09 -3.62
N ALA A 68 17.16 -7.56 -3.47
CA ALA A 68 18.32 -8.28 -2.99
C ALA A 68 19.05 -7.57 -1.84
N GLY A 69 18.78 -6.29 -1.60
CA GLY A 69 19.53 -5.46 -0.65
C GLY A 69 19.51 -5.99 0.79
N ARG A 70 20.67 -5.98 1.44
CA ARG A 70 20.84 -6.29 2.86
C ARG A 70 20.41 -5.11 3.74
N PRO A 71 20.20 -5.31 5.06
CA PRO A 71 19.81 -4.23 5.96
C PRO A 71 20.70 -2.97 5.88
N GLU A 72 22.00 -3.12 5.64
CA GLU A 72 22.95 -2.01 5.48
C GLU A 72 22.76 -1.26 4.15
N GLU A 73 22.43 -1.96 3.07
CA GLU A 73 22.16 -1.37 1.76
C GLU A 73 20.80 -0.66 1.73
N LEU A 74 19.80 -1.24 2.41
CA LEU A 74 18.52 -0.59 2.68
C LEU A 74 18.70 0.67 3.54
N ARG A 75 19.64 0.64 4.51
CA ARG A 75 20.01 1.82 5.31
C ARG A 75 20.62 2.92 4.46
N LYS A 76 21.56 2.59 3.56
CA LYS A 76 22.13 3.58 2.63
C LYS A 76 21.05 4.25 1.78
N LEU A 77 20.13 3.45 1.22
CA LEU A 77 19.00 3.98 0.44
C LEU A 77 18.10 4.90 1.28
N SER A 78 17.73 4.46 2.48
CA SER A 78 16.89 5.22 3.41
C SER A 78 17.57 6.53 3.86
N ASP A 79 18.86 6.50 4.14
CA ASP A 79 19.66 7.69 4.48
C ASP A 79 19.71 8.70 3.32
N GLN A 80 19.87 8.21 2.10
CA GLN A 80 19.92 9.06 0.91
C GLN A 80 18.56 9.75 0.69
N ILE A 81 17.45 9.05 0.92
CA ILE A 81 16.10 9.64 0.94
C ILE A 81 15.98 10.67 2.08
N ALA A 82 16.41 10.32 3.29
CA ALA A 82 16.34 11.20 4.46
C ALA A 82 17.11 12.50 4.25
N ARG A 83 18.23 12.47 3.53
CA ARG A 83 19.05 13.65 3.17
C ARG A 83 18.54 14.43 1.95
N GLY A 84 17.47 13.98 1.27
CA GLY A 84 16.93 14.67 0.09
C GLY A 84 17.87 14.65 -1.12
N ARG A 85 18.61 13.54 -1.29
CA ARG A 85 19.66 13.38 -2.30
C ARG A 85 19.18 12.72 -3.59
N PHE A 86 17.86 12.53 -3.73
CA PHE A 86 17.20 12.10 -4.96
C PHE A 86 16.32 13.22 -5.52
N ASP A 87 16.09 13.19 -6.83
CA ASP A 87 15.01 13.95 -7.45
C ASP A 87 13.65 13.34 -7.10
N VAL A 88 12.54 14.04 -7.35
CA VAL A 88 11.21 13.63 -6.87
C VAL A 88 10.81 12.23 -7.35
N GLU A 89 10.91 11.96 -8.66
CA GLU A 89 10.57 10.65 -9.23
C GLU A 89 11.48 9.53 -8.70
N ALA A 90 12.78 9.80 -8.55
CA ALA A 90 13.71 8.84 -7.94
C ALA A 90 13.41 8.59 -6.46
N THR A 91 12.96 9.62 -5.73
CA THR A 91 12.53 9.51 -4.33
C THR A 91 11.31 8.61 -4.20
N ILE A 92 10.29 8.79 -5.05
CA ILE A 92 9.09 7.94 -5.07
C ILE A 92 9.50 6.48 -5.26
N ARG A 93 10.33 6.22 -6.28
CA ARG A 93 10.83 4.88 -6.60
C ARG A 93 11.64 4.27 -5.46
N ALA A 94 12.50 5.06 -4.81
CA ALA A 94 13.30 4.63 -3.66
C ALA A 94 12.44 4.28 -2.43
N VAL A 95 11.42 5.09 -2.14
CA VAL A 95 10.46 4.86 -1.05
C VAL A 95 9.66 3.59 -1.30
N ASP A 96 9.15 3.41 -2.52
CA ASP A 96 8.42 2.19 -2.90
C ASP A 96 9.32 0.94 -2.86
N ALA A 97 10.59 1.05 -3.27
CA ALA A 97 11.58 -0.02 -3.14
C ALA A 97 11.76 -0.49 -1.69
N LEU A 98 11.84 0.44 -0.73
CA LEU A 98 11.91 0.10 0.70
C LEU A 98 10.62 -0.57 1.20
N ALA A 99 9.45 -0.13 0.72
CA ALA A 99 8.17 -0.74 1.07
C ALA A 99 8.07 -2.18 0.53
N VAL A 100 8.48 -2.40 -0.73
CA VAL A 100 8.54 -3.71 -1.38
C VAL A 100 9.48 -4.66 -0.64
N ALA A 101 10.67 -4.20 -0.25
CA ALA A 101 11.62 -5.01 0.53
C ALA A 101 11.00 -5.47 1.87
N ALA A 102 10.31 -4.57 2.55
CA ALA A 102 9.67 -4.84 3.84
C ALA A 102 8.47 -5.80 3.71
N LEU A 103 7.64 -5.64 2.67
CA LEU A 103 6.45 -6.48 2.48
C LEU A 103 6.80 -7.88 1.96
N ASN A 104 7.68 -7.98 0.96
CA ASN A 104 7.93 -9.24 0.27
C ASN A 104 8.98 -10.10 0.96
N ARG A 105 9.97 -9.47 1.62
CA ARG A 105 11.12 -10.16 2.20
C ARG A 105 11.27 -9.94 3.69
N GLN A 106 10.39 -9.15 4.31
CA GLN A 106 10.51 -8.73 5.72
C GLN A 106 11.85 -8.02 6.01
N ALA A 107 12.49 -7.46 4.97
CA ALA A 107 13.78 -6.80 5.09
C ALA A 107 13.58 -5.30 5.33
N ARG A 108 14.28 -4.75 6.34
CA ARG A 108 14.21 -3.34 6.72
C ARG A 108 15.62 -2.77 6.87
N PRO A 109 15.80 -1.45 6.72
CA PRO A 109 17.03 -0.78 7.10
C PRO A 109 17.46 -1.14 8.53
N THR A 110 18.77 -1.17 8.78
CA THR A 110 19.25 -1.15 10.15
C THR A 110 18.71 0.10 10.88
N PRO A 111 18.33 0.01 12.17
CA PRO A 111 17.80 1.16 12.89
C PRO A 111 18.82 2.30 12.95
N SER A 112 18.41 3.51 12.54
CA SER A 112 19.28 4.71 12.57
C SER A 112 19.37 5.41 13.93
N GLY A 113 18.81 4.83 15.00
CA GLY A 113 18.75 5.43 16.33
C GLY A 113 18.35 4.45 17.42
N LYS A 114 18.40 4.91 18.67
CA LYS A 114 17.93 4.12 19.82
C LYS A 114 16.40 4.07 19.81
N GLU A 115 15.83 2.89 20.05
CA GLU A 115 14.37 2.68 20.11
C GLU A 115 13.67 3.52 21.18
N THR A 116 14.43 4.01 22.17
CA THR A 116 13.91 4.72 23.34
C THR A 116 13.31 6.10 23.04
N GLU A 117 13.58 6.69 21.86
CA GLU A 117 13.02 7.99 21.45
C GLU A 117 12.46 7.95 20.01
N PRO A 118 11.26 7.40 19.80
CA PRO A 118 10.70 7.20 18.46
C PRO A 118 10.55 8.49 17.64
N LEU A 119 10.27 9.62 18.30
CA LEU A 119 10.11 10.91 17.64
C LEU A 119 11.44 11.53 17.19
N ALA A 120 12.56 11.17 17.84
CA ALA A 120 13.89 11.60 17.42
C ALA A 120 14.50 10.69 16.34
N ASN A 121 13.83 9.58 15.99
CA ASN A 121 14.32 8.64 15.00
C ASN A 121 14.36 9.29 13.60
N PRO A 122 15.51 9.26 12.89
CA PRO A 122 15.62 9.80 11.53
C PRO A 122 14.61 9.21 10.53
N ASP A 123 14.25 7.94 10.67
CA ASP A 123 13.27 7.27 9.81
C ASP A 123 11.85 7.81 10.05
N TYR A 124 11.51 8.13 11.31
CA TYR A 124 10.25 8.80 11.65
C TYR A 124 10.21 10.21 11.03
N GLN A 125 11.28 11.00 11.22
CA GLN A 125 11.38 12.35 10.68
C GLN A 125 11.33 12.37 9.14
N MET A 126 11.97 11.38 8.50
CA MET A 126 11.87 11.18 7.05
C MET A 126 10.43 10.92 6.63
N LEU A 127 9.75 9.93 7.22
CA LEU A 127 8.36 9.60 6.87
C LEU A 127 7.43 10.80 7.09
N LEU A 128 7.57 11.50 8.22
CA LEU A 128 6.76 12.67 8.54
C LEU A 128 6.91 13.77 7.48
N ARG A 129 8.14 14.05 7.03
CA ARG A 129 8.39 15.04 5.97
C ARG A 129 7.79 14.61 4.64
N LEU A 130 7.94 13.34 4.26
CA LEU A 130 7.47 12.86 2.95
C LEU A 130 5.93 12.78 2.88
N LEU A 131 5.26 12.44 4.00
CA LEU A 131 3.79 12.46 4.10
C LEU A 131 3.20 13.88 3.96
N HIS A 132 3.97 14.92 4.27
CA HIS A 132 3.60 16.32 4.08
C HIS A 132 4.08 16.91 2.73
N SER A 133 4.61 16.10 1.82
CA SER A 133 5.03 16.55 0.50
C SER A 133 3.87 17.16 -0.30
N PRO A 134 4.09 18.20 -1.12
CA PRO A 134 3.08 18.69 -2.07
C PRO A 134 2.74 17.64 -3.15
N ASP A 135 3.64 16.70 -3.44
CA ASP A 135 3.45 15.67 -4.46
C ASP A 135 2.58 14.50 -3.95
N ALA A 136 1.44 14.27 -4.59
CA ALA A 136 0.48 13.25 -4.21
C ALA A 136 1.03 11.81 -4.35
N LYS A 137 1.85 11.54 -5.38
CA LYS A 137 2.45 10.21 -5.57
C LYS A 137 3.46 9.93 -4.46
N LEU A 138 4.24 10.93 -4.07
CA LEU A 138 5.19 10.80 -2.96
C LEU A 138 4.48 10.60 -1.62
N ARG A 139 3.37 11.31 -1.35
CA ARG A 139 2.53 11.05 -0.18
C ARG A 139 2.01 9.60 -0.17
N ALA A 140 1.51 9.12 -1.32
CA ALA A 140 1.03 7.75 -1.45
C ALA A 140 2.12 6.68 -1.23
N ALA A 141 3.31 6.87 -1.81
CA ALA A 141 4.46 5.99 -1.59
C ALA A 141 4.90 5.97 -0.12
N SER A 142 4.91 7.14 0.52
CA SER A 142 5.29 7.30 1.92
C SER A 142 4.29 6.64 2.87
N ALA A 143 2.99 6.74 2.56
CA ALA A 143 1.95 6.02 3.30
C ALA A 143 2.15 4.50 3.19
N ARG A 144 2.43 3.97 1.99
CA ARG A 144 2.76 2.54 1.80
C ARG A 144 3.96 2.11 2.63
N LEU A 145 5.02 2.92 2.64
CA LEU A 145 6.22 2.64 3.45
C LEU A 145 5.91 2.63 4.95
N ALA A 146 5.14 3.61 5.44
CA ALA A 146 4.72 3.66 6.85
C ALA A 146 3.93 2.40 7.26
N GLY A 147 3.01 1.95 6.40
CA GLY A 147 2.29 0.68 6.59
C GLY A 147 3.21 -0.54 6.60
N ALA A 148 4.09 -0.66 5.60
CA ALA A 148 5.02 -1.77 5.47
C ALA A 148 5.98 -1.89 6.67
N TRP A 149 6.36 -0.75 7.24
CA TRP A 149 7.17 -0.69 8.46
C TRP A 149 6.35 -0.76 9.76
N ARG A 150 5.02 -0.73 9.67
CA ARG A 150 4.06 -0.70 10.80
C ARG A 150 4.31 0.48 11.74
N GLN A 151 4.58 1.65 11.17
CA GLN A 151 4.94 2.86 11.91
C GLN A 151 3.69 3.55 12.48
N GLY A 152 3.25 3.11 13.66
CA GLY A 152 2.08 3.67 14.33
C GLY A 152 2.22 5.15 14.73
N TYR A 153 3.46 5.64 14.89
CA TYR A 153 3.75 7.02 15.31
C TYR A 153 3.37 8.09 14.28
N VAL A 154 3.26 7.74 12.99
CA VAL A 154 2.78 8.64 11.92
C VAL A 154 1.28 8.44 11.61
N GLY A 155 0.55 7.80 12.52
CA GLY A 155 -0.83 7.41 12.25
C GLY A 155 -1.81 8.58 12.15
N GLN A 156 -1.54 9.73 12.78
CA GLN A 156 -2.39 10.92 12.65
C GLN A 156 -2.28 11.54 11.25
N GLU A 157 -1.10 11.49 10.66
CA GLU A 157 -0.80 11.93 9.31
C GLU A 157 -1.50 11.02 8.30
N LEU A 158 -1.49 9.70 8.54
CA LEU A 158 -2.27 8.75 7.75
C LEU A 158 -3.78 8.99 7.88
N VAL A 159 -4.28 9.32 9.07
CA VAL A 159 -5.68 9.72 9.26
C VAL A 159 -6.00 10.98 8.47
N SER A 160 -5.12 11.99 8.50
CA SER A 160 -5.26 13.23 7.72
C SER A 160 -5.33 12.97 6.21
N LEU A 161 -4.47 12.09 5.67
CA LEU A 161 -4.52 11.70 4.26
C LEU A 161 -5.78 10.90 3.90
N ALA A 162 -6.27 10.08 4.82
CA ALA A 162 -7.51 9.33 4.64
C ALA A 162 -8.76 10.22 4.72
N SER A 163 -8.71 11.31 5.49
CA SER A 163 -9.83 12.25 5.70
C SER A 163 -9.87 13.43 4.73
N ALA A 164 -8.76 13.76 4.06
CA ALA A 164 -8.68 14.85 3.08
C ALA A 164 -9.75 14.77 1.97
N GLY A 165 -10.28 13.56 1.74
CA GLY A 165 -11.40 13.29 0.86
C GLY A 165 -10.99 13.18 -0.61
N GLY A 166 -11.69 12.29 -1.31
CA GLY A 166 -11.36 11.89 -2.68
C GLY A 166 -11.02 10.40 -2.77
N SER A 167 -10.83 9.92 -4.01
CA SER A 167 -10.49 8.53 -4.33
C SER A 167 -9.04 8.39 -4.83
N GLY A 168 -8.21 9.39 -4.51
CA GLY A 168 -6.81 9.50 -4.92
C GLY A 168 -5.93 8.36 -4.37
N PRO A 169 -4.75 8.14 -5.00
CA PRO A 169 -3.83 7.09 -4.59
C PRO A 169 -3.36 7.24 -3.14
N GLU A 170 -3.22 8.47 -2.62
CA GLU A 170 -2.80 8.72 -1.24
C GLU A 170 -3.85 8.28 -0.21
N THR A 171 -5.13 8.50 -0.47
CA THR A 171 -6.23 8.08 0.42
C THR A 171 -6.28 6.56 0.50
N LYS A 172 -6.18 5.87 -0.65
CA LYS A 172 -6.12 4.40 -0.69
C LYS A 172 -4.90 3.87 0.07
N ALA A 173 -3.73 4.45 -0.16
CA ALA A 173 -2.50 4.06 0.53
C ALA A 173 -2.58 4.31 2.03
N ALA A 174 -3.22 5.40 2.48
CA ALA A 174 -3.40 5.70 3.89
C ALA A 174 -4.30 4.69 4.61
N PHE A 175 -5.45 4.34 4.01
CA PHE A 175 -6.32 3.28 4.56
C PHE A 175 -5.58 1.94 4.66
N GLU A 176 -4.83 1.56 3.62
CA GLU A 176 -4.03 0.34 3.63
C GLU A 176 -2.94 0.37 4.71
N ALA A 177 -2.23 1.49 4.84
CA ALA A 177 -1.19 1.65 5.85
C ALA A 177 -1.73 1.53 7.28
N LEU A 178 -2.90 2.13 7.56
CA LEU A 178 -3.59 1.99 8.84
C LEU A 178 -3.98 0.54 9.13
N ARG A 179 -4.40 -0.22 8.12
CA ARG A 179 -4.67 -1.67 8.28
C ARG A 179 -3.41 -2.45 8.59
N GLN A 180 -2.30 -2.15 7.91
CA GLN A 180 -1.01 -2.84 8.10
C GLN A 180 -0.39 -2.56 9.48
N ILE A 181 -0.60 -1.36 10.05
CA ILE A 181 -0.27 -1.06 11.45
C ILE A 181 -1.00 -2.03 12.38
N GLY A 182 -2.28 -2.26 12.12
CA GLY A 182 -3.08 -3.30 12.74
C GLY A 182 -3.40 -3.10 14.24
N GLY A 183 -4.08 -4.11 14.80
CA GLY A 183 -4.40 -4.19 16.21
C GLY A 183 -5.28 -3.06 16.74
N LYS A 184 -5.18 -2.80 18.05
CA LYS A 184 -5.95 -1.75 18.74
C LYS A 184 -5.61 -0.34 18.23
N THR A 185 -4.37 -0.13 17.80
CA THR A 185 -3.90 1.14 17.24
C THR A 185 -4.65 1.48 15.94
N ALA A 186 -4.76 0.53 15.02
CA ALA A 186 -5.55 0.71 13.79
C ALA A 186 -7.04 0.97 14.09
N LEU A 187 -7.63 0.24 15.05
CA LEU A 187 -9.02 0.47 15.46
C LEU A 187 -9.24 1.88 16.02
N ALA A 188 -8.29 2.43 16.76
CA ALA A 188 -8.37 3.80 17.26
C ALA A 188 -8.40 4.82 16.10
N PHE A 189 -7.55 4.63 15.08
CA PHE A 189 -7.54 5.49 13.90
C PHE A 189 -8.81 5.35 13.06
N PHE A 190 -9.31 4.13 12.80
CA PHE A 190 -10.57 3.96 12.08
C PHE A 190 -11.77 4.47 12.87
N SER A 191 -11.72 4.44 14.21
CA SER A 191 -12.74 5.07 15.05
C SER A 191 -12.79 6.59 14.86
N VAL A 192 -11.65 7.26 14.61
CA VAL A 192 -11.61 8.68 14.23
C VAL A 192 -12.21 8.88 12.84
N LEU A 193 -11.81 8.07 11.86
CA LEU A 193 -12.31 8.16 10.47
C LEU A 193 -13.81 7.82 10.32
N ALA A 194 -14.41 7.15 11.30
CA ALA A 194 -15.83 6.81 11.32
C ALA A 194 -16.71 7.86 12.03
N ARG A 195 -16.13 8.95 12.56
CA ARG A 195 -16.88 9.99 13.29
C ARG A 195 -17.79 10.82 12.37
N PRO A 196 -18.86 11.46 12.91
CA PRO A 196 -19.83 12.23 12.10
C PRO A 196 -19.27 13.46 11.38
N ASP A 197 -18.14 14.01 11.81
CA ASP A 197 -17.45 15.15 11.16
C ASP A 197 -16.75 14.75 9.85
N GLN A 198 -16.64 13.44 9.58
CA GLN A 198 -16.03 12.90 8.37
C GLN A 198 -17.05 12.74 7.24
N LYS A 199 -16.57 12.77 5.99
CA LYS A 199 -17.39 12.46 4.81
C LYS A 199 -17.96 11.04 4.91
N ILE A 200 -19.19 10.83 4.44
CA ILE A 200 -19.89 9.55 4.60
C ILE A 200 -19.13 8.39 3.94
N GLU A 201 -18.45 8.63 2.82
CA GLU A 201 -17.59 7.66 2.15
C GLU A 201 -16.44 7.23 3.06
N THR A 202 -15.71 8.17 3.65
CA THR A 202 -14.62 7.90 4.60
C THR A 202 -15.12 7.07 5.78
N ARG A 203 -16.31 7.40 6.30
CA ARG A 203 -16.93 6.67 7.42
C ARG A 203 -17.28 5.23 7.04
N CYS A 204 -17.83 5.01 5.84
CA CYS A 204 -18.12 3.67 5.33
C CYS A 204 -16.85 2.84 5.11
N HIS A 205 -15.80 3.45 4.56
CA HIS A 205 -14.51 2.79 4.41
C HIS A 205 -13.89 2.41 5.76
N ALA A 206 -13.98 3.30 6.76
CA ALA A 206 -13.52 3.04 8.11
C ALA A 206 -14.33 1.91 8.78
N LEU A 207 -15.66 1.92 8.63
CA LEU A 207 -16.53 0.86 9.15
C LEU A 207 -16.13 -0.53 8.60
N VAL A 208 -15.88 -0.63 7.29
CA VAL A 208 -15.41 -1.88 6.67
C VAL A 208 -14.05 -2.29 7.23
N ALA A 209 -13.10 -1.37 7.31
CA ALA A 209 -11.76 -1.67 7.85
C ALA A 209 -11.82 -2.10 9.33
N MET A 210 -12.73 -1.52 10.13
CA MET A 210 -13.00 -1.98 11.49
C MET A 210 -13.55 -3.41 11.49
N ALA A 211 -14.43 -3.76 10.55
CA ALA A 211 -15.01 -5.11 10.48
C ALA A 211 -13.94 -6.17 10.17
N GLU A 212 -12.99 -5.84 9.28
CA GLU A 212 -11.84 -6.68 8.94
C GLU A 212 -10.91 -6.94 10.13
N ILE A 213 -10.80 -5.98 11.07
CA ILE A 213 -9.93 -6.11 12.26
C ILE A 213 -10.68 -6.73 13.45
N GLN A 214 -11.86 -6.21 13.75
CA GLN A 214 -12.68 -6.63 14.89
C GLN A 214 -14.17 -6.37 14.60
N LEU A 215 -14.86 -7.40 14.13
CA LEU A 215 -16.27 -7.36 13.74
C LEU A 215 -17.18 -6.73 14.81
N ASP A 216 -17.02 -7.08 16.09
CA ASP A 216 -17.87 -6.52 17.15
C ASP A 216 -17.76 -5.00 17.29
N ALA A 217 -16.56 -4.44 17.07
CA ALA A 217 -16.36 -2.99 17.09
C ALA A 217 -17.06 -2.32 15.90
N ALA A 218 -17.03 -2.96 14.73
CA ALA A 218 -17.75 -2.49 13.56
C ALA A 218 -19.26 -2.56 13.74
N ILE A 219 -19.79 -3.63 14.34
CA ILE A 219 -21.22 -3.77 14.64
C ILE A 219 -21.70 -2.63 15.55
N VAL A 220 -20.92 -2.26 16.56
CA VAL A 220 -21.24 -1.09 17.40
C VAL A 220 -21.24 0.18 16.54
N LYS A 221 -20.18 0.42 15.76
CA LYS A 221 -20.02 1.62 14.94
C LYS A 221 -21.04 1.73 13.80
N ALA A 222 -21.60 0.62 13.33
CA ALA A 222 -22.60 0.60 12.27
C ALA A 222 -23.88 1.38 12.65
N ASN A 223 -24.21 1.49 13.94
CA ASN A 223 -25.32 2.32 14.43
C ASN A 223 -25.14 3.81 14.12
N ASP A 224 -23.90 4.27 13.99
CA ASP A 224 -23.62 5.67 13.65
C ASP A 224 -23.54 5.85 12.13
N VAL A 225 -22.95 4.87 11.44
CA VAL A 225 -22.55 5.01 10.02
C VAL A 225 -23.66 4.63 9.06
N LEU A 226 -24.30 3.47 9.22
CA LEU A 226 -25.28 2.97 8.25
C LEU A 226 -26.52 3.89 8.15
N PRO A 227 -27.09 4.43 9.25
CA PRO A 227 -28.23 5.34 9.14
C PRO A 227 -27.92 6.67 8.42
N ALA A 228 -26.65 7.05 8.33
CA ALA A 228 -26.23 8.29 7.67
C ALA A 228 -26.05 8.15 6.15
N ILE A 229 -26.14 6.94 5.60
CA ILE A 229 -26.01 6.70 4.16
C ILE A 229 -27.33 7.03 3.47
N GLN A 230 -27.29 8.00 2.55
CA GLN A 230 -28.42 8.39 1.71
C GLN A 230 -28.28 7.88 0.27
N ASP A 231 -27.04 7.69 -0.19
CA ASP A 231 -26.73 7.24 -1.54
C ASP A 231 -26.82 5.71 -1.67
N GLU A 232 -27.58 5.24 -2.66
CA GLU A 232 -27.82 3.81 -2.90
C GLU A 232 -26.55 3.08 -3.36
N ALA A 233 -25.73 3.70 -4.20
CA ALA A 233 -24.51 3.09 -4.71
C ALA A 233 -23.49 2.86 -3.59
N LEU A 234 -23.33 3.85 -2.71
CA LEU A 234 -22.50 3.77 -1.51
C LEU A 234 -23.02 2.71 -0.53
N ALA A 235 -24.34 2.62 -0.34
CA ALA A 235 -24.94 1.60 0.51
C ALA A 235 -24.64 0.18 -0.02
N THR A 236 -24.83 -0.05 -1.32
CA THR A 236 -24.55 -1.34 -1.96
C THR A 236 -23.07 -1.71 -1.88
N GLU A 237 -22.16 -0.76 -2.14
CA GLU A 237 -20.72 -1.02 -1.99
C GLU A 237 -20.34 -1.34 -0.54
N THR A 238 -20.89 -0.59 0.42
CA THR A 238 -20.61 -0.79 1.84
C THR A 238 -21.07 -2.16 2.31
N TRP A 239 -22.31 -2.56 2.00
CA TRP A 239 -22.81 -3.90 2.32
C TRP A 239 -22.00 -5.00 1.64
N ARG A 240 -21.70 -4.87 0.34
CA ARG A 240 -20.92 -5.86 -0.39
C ARG A 240 -19.56 -6.10 0.28
N ARG A 241 -18.90 -5.04 0.75
CA ARG A 241 -17.62 -5.14 1.44
C ARG A 241 -17.75 -5.70 2.85
N LEU A 242 -18.72 -5.24 3.64
CA LEU A 242 -18.98 -5.77 4.98
C LEU A 242 -19.29 -7.28 4.95
N LEU A 243 -20.08 -7.72 3.97
CA LEU A 243 -20.49 -9.10 3.83
C LEU A 243 -19.42 -10.05 3.29
N ARG A 244 -18.25 -9.52 2.89
CA ARG A 244 -17.04 -10.33 2.64
C ARG A 244 -16.31 -10.69 3.93
N VAL A 245 -16.59 -10.00 5.04
CA VAL A 245 -16.00 -10.32 6.34
C VAL A 245 -16.70 -11.55 6.90
N ASP A 246 -15.91 -12.54 7.31
CA ASP A 246 -16.41 -13.78 7.89
C ASP A 246 -17.39 -13.50 9.04
N ARG A 247 -18.53 -14.20 9.01
CA ARG A 247 -19.61 -14.11 10.02
C ARG A 247 -20.35 -12.76 10.07
N ALA A 248 -20.00 -11.77 9.24
CA ALA A 248 -20.64 -10.46 9.26
C ALA A 248 -22.16 -10.53 9.06
N ALA A 249 -22.64 -11.33 8.09
CA ALA A 249 -24.08 -11.48 7.85
C ALA A 249 -24.85 -11.89 9.11
N ASN A 250 -24.36 -12.90 9.84
CA ASN A 250 -24.99 -13.36 11.07
C ASN A 250 -24.88 -12.32 12.20
N ALA A 251 -23.72 -11.66 12.34
CA ALA A 251 -23.53 -10.64 13.36
C ALA A 251 -24.49 -9.44 13.15
N PHE A 252 -24.61 -8.95 11.91
CA PHE A 252 -25.57 -7.91 11.56
C PHE A 252 -27.01 -8.37 11.70
N ALA A 253 -27.33 -9.64 11.45
CA ALA A 253 -28.69 -10.15 11.66
C ALA A 253 -29.11 -10.11 13.14
N VAL A 254 -28.17 -10.33 14.06
CA VAL A 254 -28.43 -10.29 15.51
C VAL A 254 -28.48 -8.85 16.03
N ARG A 255 -27.61 -7.98 15.50
CA ARG A 255 -27.44 -6.59 15.98
C ARG A 255 -27.54 -5.60 14.82
N LEU A 256 -28.66 -5.66 14.12
CA LEU A 256 -28.94 -4.74 13.02
C LEU A 256 -29.22 -3.34 13.59
N PRO A 257 -28.59 -2.27 13.06
CA PRO A 257 -28.96 -0.91 13.46
C PRO A 257 -30.44 -0.63 13.23
N GLY A 258 -31.05 0.10 14.17
CA GLY A 258 -32.41 0.62 14.02
C GLY A 258 -32.50 1.70 12.93
N ASP A 259 -33.72 2.03 12.50
CA ASP A 259 -34.05 3.19 11.67
C ASP A 259 -33.24 3.35 10.37
N LEU A 260 -32.86 2.24 9.73
CA LEU A 260 -32.10 2.29 8.48
C LEU A 260 -32.92 2.97 7.36
N PRO A 261 -32.30 3.89 6.58
CA PRO A 261 -32.90 4.45 5.39
C PRO A 261 -33.23 3.39 4.35
N ARG A 262 -34.28 3.65 3.54
CA ARG A 262 -34.71 2.74 2.48
C ARG A 262 -33.56 2.28 1.54
N PRO A 263 -32.69 3.17 1.04
CA PRO A 263 -31.56 2.75 0.20
C PRO A 263 -30.64 1.74 0.88
N VAL A 264 -30.42 1.87 2.19
CA VAL A 264 -29.54 1.00 2.98
C VAL A 264 -30.18 -0.37 3.20
N ILE A 265 -31.50 -0.42 3.43
CA ILE A 265 -32.25 -1.66 3.57
C ILE A 265 -32.28 -2.42 2.24
N GLU A 266 -32.61 -1.74 1.14
CA GLU A 266 -32.71 -2.35 -0.19
C GLU A 266 -31.36 -2.90 -0.67
N ALA A 267 -30.29 -2.11 -0.52
CA ALA A 267 -28.91 -2.55 -0.79
C ALA A 267 -28.52 -3.77 0.07
N GLY A 268 -28.82 -3.73 1.36
CA GLY A 268 -28.53 -4.84 2.28
C GLY A 268 -29.24 -6.13 1.89
N LEU A 269 -30.52 -6.04 1.49
CA LEU A 269 -31.31 -7.18 1.01
C LEU A 269 -30.75 -7.75 -0.29
N GLN A 270 -30.33 -6.89 -1.21
CA GLN A 270 -29.73 -7.33 -2.47
C GLN A 270 -28.42 -8.09 -2.22
N GLU A 271 -27.52 -7.54 -1.42
CA GLU A 271 -26.22 -8.15 -1.14
C GLU A 271 -26.34 -9.39 -0.24
N SER A 272 -27.27 -9.42 0.73
CA SER A 272 -27.50 -10.59 1.58
C SER A 272 -28.02 -11.78 0.77
N ARG A 273 -28.92 -11.56 -0.20
CA ARG A 273 -29.45 -12.62 -1.07
C ARG A 273 -28.38 -13.28 -1.94
N LYS A 274 -27.37 -12.52 -2.38
CA LYS A 274 -26.24 -13.04 -3.17
C LYS A 274 -25.41 -14.07 -2.40
N LEU A 275 -25.45 -14.05 -1.06
CA LEU A 275 -24.78 -15.04 -0.21
C LEU A 275 -25.52 -16.38 -0.09
N GLY A 276 -26.74 -16.50 -0.64
CA GLY A 276 -27.59 -17.68 -0.49
C GLY A 276 -27.88 -18.00 0.98
N LYS A 277 -27.67 -19.27 1.37
CA LYS A 277 -27.97 -19.74 2.74
C LYS A 277 -27.27 -18.93 3.83
N ALA A 278 -26.05 -18.46 3.59
CA ALA A 278 -25.27 -17.69 4.55
C ALA A 278 -25.87 -16.29 4.84
N GLY A 279 -26.69 -15.75 3.93
CA GLY A 279 -27.35 -14.45 4.09
C GLY A 279 -28.78 -14.52 4.66
N ASN A 280 -29.36 -15.72 4.84
CA ASN A 280 -30.77 -15.87 5.22
C ASN A 280 -31.15 -15.23 6.55
N SER A 281 -30.24 -15.19 7.52
CA SER A 281 -30.43 -14.52 8.80
C SER A 281 -30.58 -13.01 8.61
N LEU A 282 -29.66 -12.40 7.87
CA LEU A 282 -29.65 -10.97 7.59
C LEU A 282 -30.84 -10.55 6.71
N THR A 283 -31.16 -11.33 5.68
CA THR A 283 -32.33 -11.09 4.83
C THR A 283 -33.60 -11.01 5.67
N ARG A 284 -33.81 -11.93 6.62
CA ARG A 284 -34.98 -11.91 7.50
C ARG A 284 -35.01 -10.67 8.40
N ALA A 285 -33.86 -10.27 8.94
CA ALA A 285 -33.78 -9.07 9.79
C ALA A 285 -34.11 -7.80 9.02
N LEU A 286 -33.54 -7.63 7.83
CA LEU A 286 -33.79 -6.47 6.95
C LEU A 286 -35.23 -6.44 6.42
N THR A 287 -35.82 -7.60 6.06
CA THR A 287 -37.23 -7.66 5.66
C THR A 287 -38.15 -7.17 6.77
N ARG A 288 -37.90 -7.60 8.02
CA ARG A 288 -38.70 -7.15 9.17
C ARG A 288 -38.64 -5.63 9.34
N GLN A 289 -37.44 -5.05 9.25
CA GLN A 289 -37.27 -3.61 9.37
C GLN A 289 -37.93 -2.84 8.21
N SER A 290 -37.89 -3.39 6.99
CA SER A 290 -38.61 -2.84 5.83
C SER A 290 -40.13 -2.80 6.07
N GLU A 291 -40.70 -3.86 6.64
CA GLU A 291 -42.14 -3.94 6.95
C GLU A 291 -42.53 -2.98 8.07
N GLU A 292 -41.72 -2.86 9.11
CA GLU A 292 -41.94 -1.91 10.21
C GLU A 292 -41.96 -0.46 9.70
N ARG A 293 -41.05 -0.12 8.80
CA ARG A 293 -40.99 1.21 8.18
C ARG A 293 -42.23 1.52 7.35
N LEU A 294 -42.73 0.55 6.57
CA LEU A 294 -43.96 0.71 5.78
C LEU A 294 -45.20 0.93 6.65
N ARG A 295 -45.22 0.43 7.89
CA ARG A 295 -46.32 0.65 8.84
C ARG A 295 -46.29 2.02 9.51
N GLN A 296 -45.15 2.71 9.47
CA GLN A 296 -44.94 4.03 10.09
C GLN A 296 -45.14 5.21 9.11
N GLN A 297 -45.34 4.92 7.83
CA GLN A 297 -45.62 5.89 6.76
C GLN A 297 -47.12 5.96 6.48
#